data_AF-A0A520BZ79-F1
#
_entry.id   AF-A0A520BZ79-F1
#
_cell.length_a   1.000
_cell.length_b   1.000
_cell.length_c   1.000
_cell.angle_alpha   90.00
_cell.angle_beta   90.00
_cell.angle_gamma   90.00
#
_symmetry.space_group_name_H-M   'P 1'
#
loop_
_entity.id
_entity.type
_entity.pdbx_description
1 polymer ?
#
loop_
_entity_poly.entity_id
_entity_poly.type
_entity_poly.pdbx_seq_one_letter_code
_entity_poly.pdbx_strand_id
1 'polypeptide(L)'
;MKISFKIITLLLFVKLNVLAQSKTRLNTIGNSKPVDLVNVFLGSSGDHGQMSPAASYPFSMLSIGPQTYPKTHTGYEYLAKKFEGFTHNRFEGVGCQGSGGNIFVKPFLGDDPKETELIKSSEKAVPGYYEVGFENKIKASFSVLGNAGKHVYQFPKGEKGIYLDLGYAFNGAFVAEEHVINQNSISGWIESKTTCGVGKYRIYYHLIVTGNVKWTEISDHKLIAKLNEESTFAEINVALSSVSMQAAELAINNKTFAEIKSQSSADWNANLSKIELKGDLKDAKLFYSLLYRTMQSPYVISDQDGQYRNTKGELKKDKQIRYNGWAIWDNYRTQLPLLSIIMPDRYAGMVTSIADLYNSGKKDYAGQKEPSNTVRSEHA
;
A
#
# COMPACT_ATOMS: atom_id res chain seq x y z
N MET A 1 -93.57 13.82 27.22
CA MET A 1 -92.93 12.61 27.78
C MET A 1 -91.42 12.85 27.77
N LYS A 2 -90.75 13.24 28.87
CA LYS A 2 -90.25 12.39 29.98
C LYS A 2 -89.78 11.02 29.44
N ILE A 3 -88.51 10.62 29.55
CA ILE A 3 -87.82 10.27 30.80
C ILE A 3 -86.28 10.37 30.64
N SER A 4 -85.66 10.77 31.73
CA SER A 4 -84.23 10.83 32.08
C SER A 4 -83.61 9.44 32.33
N PHE A 5 -82.31 9.23 32.06
CA PHE A 5 -81.34 8.83 33.10
C PHE A 5 -79.87 8.88 32.62
N LYS A 6 -79.01 9.30 33.55
CA LYS A 6 -77.55 9.45 33.49
C LYS A 6 -76.83 8.10 33.37
N ILE A 7 -75.60 8.11 32.83
CA ILE A 7 -74.41 7.46 33.45
C ILE A 7 -73.13 8.17 32.99
N ILE A 8 -72.24 8.34 33.97
CA ILE A 8 -70.95 9.01 34.00
C ILE A 8 -69.87 8.01 33.58
N THR A 9 -68.98 8.35 32.61
CA THR A 9 -67.60 7.84 32.62
C THR A 9 -66.63 8.74 31.83
N LEU A 10 -65.84 9.50 32.59
CA LEU A 10 -64.39 9.72 32.44
C LEU A 10 -63.75 9.45 31.05
N LEU A 11 -63.50 10.50 30.25
CA LEU A 11 -62.56 10.42 29.12
C LEU A 11 -61.26 11.13 29.48
N LEU A 12 -60.36 10.30 29.99
CA LEU A 12 -58.96 10.56 30.26
C LEU A 12 -58.23 11.01 28.98
N PHE A 13 -57.40 12.03 29.14
CA PHE A 13 -56.17 12.32 28.39
C PHE A 13 -55.75 11.27 27.35
N VAL A 14 -55.93 11.60 26.06
CA VAL A 14 -55.00 11.17 25.02
C VAL A 14 -54.50 12.42 24.31
N LYS A 15 -53.50 13.07 24.94
CA LYS A 15 -52.56 13.88 24.17
C LYS A 15 -51.88 12.90 23.23
N LEU A 16 -52.25 12.94 21.94
CA LEU A 16 -51.48 12.34 20.87
C LEU A 16 -50.08 12.97 20.94
N ASN A 17 -49.16 12.26 21.59
CA ASN A 17 -47.74 12.37 21.32
C ASN A 17 -47.56 11.87 19.88
N VAL A 18 -47.78 12.77 18.92
CA VAL A 18 -47.15 12.66 17.61
C VAL A 18 -45.66 12.78 17.92
N LEU A 19 -45.04 11.63 18.17
CA LEU A 19 -43.61 11.46 18.01
C LEU A 19 -43.34 11.92 16.58
N ALA A 20 -42.93 13.18 16.45
CA ALA A 20 -42.21 13.66 15.30
C ALA A 20 -41.02 12.70 15.18
N GLN A 21 -41.17 11.69 14.33
CA GLN A 21 -40.03 11.04 13.71
C GLN A 21 -39.33 12.17 12.96
N SER A 22 -38.39 12.82 13.62
CA SER A 22 -37.30 13.51 12.95
C SER A 22 -36.73 12.46 12.01
N LYS A 23 -37.16 12.46 10.74
CA LYS A 23 -36.44 11.76 9.68
C LYS A 23 -35.03 12.30 9.78
N THR A 24 -34.13 11.52 10.36
CA THR A 24 -32.71 11.80 10.36
C THR A 24 -32.37 12.13 8.92
N ARG A 25 -31.98 13.37 8.64
CA ARG A 25 -31.55 13.74 7.29
C ARG A 25 -30.38 12.82 6.98
N LEU A 26 -30.59 11.85 6.10
CA LEU A 26 -29.52 11.02 5.58
C LEU A 26 -28.51 11.99 4.95
N ASN A 27 -27.29 11.99 5.44
CA ASN A 27 -26.19 12.60 4.72
C ASN A 27 -25.91 11.68 3.53
N THR A 28 -26.56 11.97 2.40
CA THR A 28 -26.48 11.14 1.21
C THR A 28 -25.13 11.29 0.52
N ILE A 29 -24.72 10.28 -0.25
CA ILE A 29 -23.44 10.21 -0.98
C ILE A 29 -23.20 11.43 -1.91
N GLY A 30 -24.27 12.03 -2.45
CA GLY A 30 -24.17 13.21 -3.32
C GLY A 30 -23.38 12.93 -4.60
N ASN A 31 -22.62 13.93 -5.08
CA ASN A 31 -21.74 13.81 -6.25
C ASN A 31 -20.30 13.36 -5.88
N SER A 32 -20.10 12.75 -4.72
CA SER A 32 -18.77 12.30 -4.27
C SER A 32 -18.27 11.18 -5.16
N LYS A 33 -17.01 11.25 -5.61
CA LYS A 33 -16.40 10.13 -6.33
C LYS A 33 -16.04 9.02 -5.34
N PRO A 34 -16.16 7.72 -5.70
CA PRO A 34 -15.77 6.61 -4.85
C PRO A 34 -14.38 6.74 -4.22
N VAL A 35 -13.39 7.23 -4.99
CA VAL A 35 -12.02 7.43 -4.49
C VAL A 35 -11.93 8.46 -3.35
N ASP A 36 -12.80 9.47 -3.34
CA ASP A 36 -12.84 10.52 -2.31
C ASP A 36 -13.47 10.04 -0.99
N LEU A 37 -14.12 8.87 -1.03
CA LEU A 37 -14.78 8.26 0.13
C LEU A 37 -13.89 7.26 0.88
N VAL A 38 -12.72 6.93 0.33
CA VAL A 38 -11.80 5.97 0.93
C VAL A 38 -11.05 6.59 2.12
N ASN A 39 -11.15 5.94 3.28
CA ASN A 39 -10.27 6.18 4.43
C ASN A 39 -9.15 5.15 4.45
N VAL A 40 -7.96 5.53 3.97
CA VAL A 40 -6.77 4.65 3.95
C VAL A 40 -6.13 4.43 5.32
N PHE A 41 -6.58 5.12 6.37
CA PHE A 41 -6.17 4.86 7.76
C PHE A 41 -7.06 3.82 8.46
N LEU A 42 -8.13 3.36 7.81
CA LEU A 42 -8.98 2.31 8.36
C LEU A 42 -8.15 1.03 8.55
N GLY A 43 -8.12 0.54 9.80
CA GLY A 43 -7.39 -0.68 10.19
C GLY A 43 -5.90 -0.51 10.49
N SER A 44 -5.39 0.73 10.58
CA SER A 44 -3.96 1.02 10.74
C SER A 44 -3.53 1.37 12.18
N SER A 45 -4.38 1.11 13.18
CA SER A 45 -4.10 1.36 14.60
C SER A 45 -4.48 0.15 15.43
N GLY A 46 -3.60 -0.21 16.37
CA GLY A 46 -3.73 -1.42 17.16
C GLY A 46 -3.65 -2.69 16.31
N ASP A 47 -3.92 -3.82 16.94
CA ASP A 47 -3.96 -5.13 16.29
C ASP A 47 -5.39 -5.46 15.78
N HIS A 48 -5.96 -4.54 14.99
CA HIS A 48 -7.35 -4.62 14.52
C HIS A 48 -7.49 -4.47 13.01
N GLY A 49 -6.49 -4.93 12.26
CA GLY A 49 -6.56 -4.91 10.81
C GLY A 49 -5.21 -4.89 10.10
N GLN A 50 -4.11 -4.61 10.79
CA GLN A 50 -2.75 -4.70 10.22
C GLN A 50 -2.69 -4.07 8.83
N MET A 51 -3.23 -2.86 8.70
CA MET A 51 -3.26 -2.11 7.45
C MET A 51 -2.29 -0.94 7.50
N SER A 52 -1.91 -0.41 6.35
CA SER A 52 -1.14 0.83 6.23
C SER A 52 -1.86 1.90 5.39
N PRO A 53 -1.49 3.18 5.55
CA PRO A 53 -1.91 4.26 4.68
C PRO A 53 -0.99 4.46 3.47
N ALA A 54 -0.16 3.46 3.13
CA ALA A 54 0.85 3.58 2.09
C ALA A 54 0.27 4.04 0.74
N ALA A 55 1.04 4.85 0.02
CA ALA A 55 0.78 5.09 -1.40
C ALA A 55 0.94 3.76 -2.13
N SER A 56 -0.13 3.31 -2.78
CA SER A 56 -0.22 2.01 -3.46
C SER A 56 -1.06 2.13 -4.72
N TYR A 57 -0.93 1.16 -5.61
CA TYR A 57 -1.73 1.06 -6.83
C TYR A 57 -2.47 -0.29 -6.86
N PRO A 58 -3.65 -0.42 -7.49
CA PRO A 58 -4.37 -1.68 -7.52
C PRO A 58 -3.48 -2.83 -8.00
N PHE A 59 -3.36 -3.87 -7.17
CA PHE A 59 -2.60 -5.09 -7.44
C PHE A 59 -1.08 -4.86 -7.67
N SER A 60 -0.48 -3.82 -7.08
CA SER A 60 0.96 -3.55 -7.22
C SER A 60 1.79 -4.13 -6.08
N MET A 61 2.99 -4.61 -6.41
CA MET A 61 4.01 -4.99 -5.41
C MET A 61 4.63 -3.77 -4.73
N LEU A 62 4.70 -2.65 -5.45
CA LEU A 62 5.24 -1.40 -4.94
C LEU A 62 4.20 -0.73 -4.06
N SER A 63 4.59 -0.46 -2.83
CA SER A 63 3.82 0.38 -1.93
C SER A 63 4.78 1.22 -1.11
N ILE A 64 4.69 2.53 -1.23
CA ILE A 64 5.59 3.46 -0.53
C ILE A 64 4.85 3.93 0.71
N GLY A 65 5.36 3.56 1.88
CA GLY A 65 4.65 3.76 3.13
C GLY A 65 5.56 3.99 4.32
N PRO A 66 5.03 4.65 5.35
CA PRO A 66 5.77 5.01 6.55
C PRO A 66 6.18 3.81 7.40
N GLN A 67 7.27 3.99 8.14
CA GLN A 67 7.67 3.16 9.27
C GLN A 67 7.63 3.99 10.55
N THR A 68 6.91 3.54 11.56
CA THR A 68 6.71 4.28 12.81
C THR A 68 7.31 3.57 14.02
N TYR A 69 7.45 4.31 15.12
CA TYR A 69 7.70 3.75 16.45
C TYR A 69 6.67 4.30 17.45
N PRO A 70 5.87 3.43 18.11
CA PRO A 70 5.75 1.98 17.87
C PRO A 70 5.18 1.66 16.47
N LYS A 71 5.21 0.39 16.07
CA LYS A 71 4.65 -0.12 14.81
C LYS A 71 3.81 -1.38 15.00
N THR A 72 2.96 -1.64 14.02
CA THR A 72 2.21 -2.90 13.84
C THR A 72 2.88 -3.76 12.74
N HIS A 73 2.25 -4.84 12.28
CA HIS A 73 2.82 -5.79 11.31
C HIS A 73 3.13 -5.15 9.95
N THR A 74 2.41 -4.10 9.56
CA THR A 74 2.66 -3.34 8.32
C THR A 74 3.75 -2.30 8.46
N GLY A 75 4.32 -2.16 9.66
CA GLY A 75 5.31 -1.16 9.99
C GLY A 75 4.74 0.20 10.42
N TYR A 76 3.42 0.34 10.51
CA TYR A 76 2.76 1.60 10.81
C TYR A 76 1.76 1.49 11.96
N GLU A 77 1.73 2.50 12.83
CA GLU A 77 0.72 2.71 13.88
C GLU A 77 0.20 4.14 13.77
N TYR A 78 -1.11 4.30 13.53
CA TYR A 78 -1.76 5.61 13.32
C TYR A 78 -1.49 6.61 14.46
N LEU A 79 -1.52 6.12 15.71
CA LEU A 79 -1.31 6.92 16.90
C LEU A 79 0.17 7.23 17.17
N ALA A 80 1.10 6.58 16.46
CA ALA A 80 2.51 6.86 16.60
C ALA A 80 2.86 8.25 16.04
N LYS A 81 3.72 8.95 16.78
CA LYS A 81 4.25 10.26 16.38
C LYS A 81 5.63 10.18 15.75
N LYS A 82 6.46 9.24 16.19
CA LYS A 82 7.83 9.08 15.72
C LYS A 82 7.87 8.18 14.50
N PHE A 83 8.57 8.64 13.47
CA PHE A 83 8.80 7.91 12.23
C PHE A 83 10.26 7.45 12.19
N GLU A 84 10.48 6.22 11.74
CA GLU A 84 11.80 5.66 11.48
C GLU A 84 12.24 6.05 10.06
N GLY A 85 11.33 5.95 9.08
CA GLY A 85 11.59 6.17 7.65
C GLY A 85 10.44 5.67 6.79
N PHE A 86 10.74 5.18 5.60
CA PHE A 86 9.78 4.72 4.59
C PHE A 86 10.26 3.44 3.91
N THR A 87 9.34 2.55 3.54
CA THR A 87 9.65 1.26 2.87
C THR A 87 8.82 1.05 1.62
N HIS A 88 9.26 0.18 0.70
CA HIS A 88 8.75 0.11 -0.68
C HIS A 88 7.93 -1.14 -1.02
N ASN A 89 7.72 -2.03 -0.06
CA ASN A 89 6.74 -3.10 -0.17
C ASN A 89 6.20 -3.48 1.22
N ARG A 90 5.02 -4.08 1.28
CA ARG A 90 4.43 -4.70 2.48
C ARG A 90 3.27 -5.59 2.08
N PHE A 91 3.03 -6.66 2.85
CA PHE A 91 1.85 -7.48 2.68
C PHE A 91 0.79 -7.06 3.71
N GLU A 92 -0.27 -6.41 3.22
CA GLU A 92 -1.34 -5.84 4.04
C GLU A 92 -2.22 -6.94 4.68
N GLY A 93 -2.63 -6.72 5.92
CA GLY A 93 -3.62 -7.57 6.60
C GLY A 93 -3.14 -8.96 7.02
N VAL A 94 -1.85 -9.26 6.89
CA VAL A 94 -1.31 -10.58 7.26
C VAL A 94 -0.97 -10.67 8.75
N GLY A 95 -1.13 -11.88 9.30
CA GLY A 95 -0.74 -12.21 10.66
C GLY A 95 0.77 -12.43 10.81
N CYS A 96 1.14 -13.34 11.72
CA CYS A 96 2.52 -13.55 12.16
C CYS A 96 3.07 -12.22 12.72
N GLN A 97 4.11 -11.66 12.13
CA GLN A 97 4.60 -10.33 12.52
C GLN A 97 4.58 -9.35 11.32
N GLY A 98 3.97 -9.75 10.21
CA GLY A 98 4.09 -9.04 8.93
C GLY A 98 5.30 -9.47 8.10
N SER A 99 5.40 -8.91 6.90
CA SER A 99 6.45 -9.21 5.91
C SER A 99 6.51 -8.12 4.84
N GLY A 100 7.66 -7.98 4.18
CA GLY A 100 7.96 -6.83 3.34
C GLY A 100 8.94 -5.90 4.03
N GLY A 101 8.76 -4.60 3.84
CA GLY A 101 9.60 -3.56 4.41
C GLY A 101 10.88 -3.29 3.62
N ASN A 102 11.09 -3.91 2.47
CA ASN A 102 12.33 -3.76 1.72
C ASN A 102 12.55 -2.33 1.24
N ILE A 103 13.83 -2.01 1.01
CA ILE A 103 14.32 -0.69 0.58
C ILE A 103 13.86 0.35 1.60
N PHE A 104 14.55 0.40 2.75
CA PHE A 104 14.26 1.42 3.74
C PHE A 104 14.94 2.73 3.37
N VAL A 105 14.17 3.82 3.38
CA VAL A 105 14.62 5.17 3.04
C VAL A 105 14.30 6.12 4.20
N LYS A 106 15.30 6.88 4.66
CA LYS A 106 15.13 7.92 5.67
C LYS A 106 15.71 9.25 5.18
N PRO A 107 14.90 10.32 5.04
CA PRO A 107 15.44 11.66 4.85
C PRO A 107 16.08 12.16 6.16
N PHE A 108 17.20 12.89 6.06
CA PHE A 108 17.88 13.43 7.23
C PHE A 108 18.48 14.82 6.98
N LEU A 109 18.70 15.57 8.07
CA LEU A 109 19.40 16.85 8.14
C LEU A 109 20.77 16.67 8.80
N GLY A 110 21.70 17.56 8.48
CA GLY A 110 23.08 17.48 8.95
C GLY A 110 23.83 16.31 8.34
N ASP A 111 24.75 15.76 9.13
CA ASP A 111 25.68 14.75 8.65
C ASP A 111 25.34 13.30 8.98
N ASP A 112 24.65 13.06 10.08
CA ASP A 112 24.29 11.72 10.53
C ASP A 112 22.78 11.48 10.45
N PRO A 113 22.33 10.47 9.67
CA PRO A 113 20.94 10.05 9.65
C PRO A 113 20.34 9.73 11.03
N LYS A 114 21.13 9.30 12.01
CA LYS A 114 20.66 8.94 13.36
C LYS A 114 20.20 10.15 14.18
N GLU A 115 20.85 11.29 14.00
CA GLU A 115 20.57 12.52 14.73
C GLU A 115 19.29 13.22 14.25
N THR A 116 18.79 12.86 13.06
CA THR A 116 17.52 13.41 12.57
C THR A 116 16.34 12.64 13.13
N GLU A 117 15.58 13.31 13.99
CA GLU A 117 14.26 12.85 14.41
C GLU A 117 13.16 13.24 13.41
N LEU A 118 12.25 12.31 13.15
CA LEU A 118 11.08 12.51 12.30
C LEU A 118 9.81 12.44 13.16
N ILE A 119 9.45 13.56 13.79
CA ILE A 119 8.23 13.68 14.61
C ILE A 119 7.11 14.28 13.76
N LYS A 120 6.03 13.51 13.56
CA LYS A 120 4.88 13.86 12.71
C LYS A 120 4.19 15.12 13.20
N SER A 121 4.09 16.13 12.33
CA SER A 121 3.33 17.36 12.56
C SER A 121 2.05 17.43 11.73
N SER A 122 2.02 16.78 10.57
CA SER A 122 0.85 16.65 9.71
C SER A 122 0.89 15.35 8.93
N GLU A 123 -0.27 14.79 8.59
CA GLU A 123 -0.36 13.57 7.79
C GLU A 123 -1.65 13.56 6.99
N LYS A 124 -1.53 13.16 5.72
CA LYS A 124 -2.65 13.03 4.80
C LYS A 124 -2.39 11.89 3.84
N ALA A 125 -3.39 11.06 3.61
CA ALA A 125 -3.30 9.97 2.65
C ALA A 125 -4.66 9.73 1.99
N VAL A 126 -4.61 9.33 0.72
CA VAL A 126 -5.75 8.95 -0.12
C VAL A 126 -5.29 7.83 -1.06
N PRO A 127 -6.17 7.10 -1.77
CA PRO A 127 -5.73 6.06 -2.70
C PRO A 127 -4.66 6.55 -3.67
N GLY A 128 -3.51 5.87 -3.69
CA GLY A 128 -2.37 6.23 -4.54
C GLY A 128 -1.44 7.33 -4.03
N TYR A 129 -1.71 7.92 -2.85
CA TYR A 129 -0.96 9.06 -2.35
C TYR A 129 -0.81 9.07 -0.82
N TYR A 130 0.39 9.41 -0.35
CA TYR A 130 0.67 9.66 1.06
C TYR A 130 1.52 10.90 1.22
N GLU A 131 1.28 11.68 2.27
CA GLU A 131 2.05 12.87 2.63
C GLU A 131 2.19 12.96 4.15
N VAL A 132 3.39 13.34 4.59
CA VAL A 132 3.70 13.62 5.99
C VAL A 132 4.61 14.85 6.09
N GLY A 133 4.33 15.68 7.09
CA GLY A 133 5.18 16.78 7.53
C GLY A 133 5.79 16.45 8.89
N PHE A 134 7.00 16.94 9.13
CA PHE A 134 7.73 16.74 10.37
C PHE A 134 8.04 18.07 11.07
N GLU A 135 8.22 18.03 12.40
CA GLU A 135 8.54 19.22 13.21
C GLU A 135 9.87 19.89 12.81
N ASN A 136 10.83 19.09 12.31
CA ASN A 136 12.11 19.57 11.78
C ASN A 136 12.01 20.23 10.38
N LYS A 137 10.78 20.49 9.90
CA LYS A 137 10.46 21.14 8.61
C LYS A 137 10.73 20.29 7.37
N ILE A 138 11.07 19.01 7.51
CA ILE A 138 11.01 18.07 6.38
C ILE A 138 9.54 17.81 6.02
N LYS A 139 9.22 17.79 4.73
CA LYS A 139 7.98 17.20 4.21
C LYS A 139 8.30 16.12 3.21
N ALA A 140 7.50 15.07 3.21
CA ALA A 140 7.63 13.96 2.27
C ALA A 140 6.27 13.64 1.65
N SER A 141 6.25 13.41 0.34
CA SER A 141 5.06 13.02 -0.41
C SER A 141 5.39 11.87 -1.34
N PHE A 142 4.48 10.89 -1.44
CA PHE A 142 4.68 9.69 -2.23
C PHE A 142 3.48 9.42 -3.11
N SER A 143 3.72 8.92 -4.32
CA SER A 143 2.68 8.39 -5.18
C SER A 143 3.18 7.22 -6.01
N VAL A 144 2.27 6.28 -6.31
CA VAL A 144 2.56 5.03 -7.02
C VAL A 144 1.59 4.86 -8.17
N LEU A 145 2.10 4.46 -9.34
CA LEU A 145 1.35 4.15 -10.56
C LEU A 145 1.93 2.88 -11.19
N GLY A 146 1.21 1.77 -11.06
CA GLY A 146 1.76 0.43 -11.36
C GLY A 146 2.88 0.07 -10.38
N ASN A 147 3.91 -0.65 -10.84
CA ASN A 147 5.08 -0.99 -10.03
C ASN A 147 6.16 0.11 -10.02
N ALA A 148 5.80 1.36 -10.31
CA ALA A 148 6.69 2.52 -10.25
C ALA A 148 6.07 3.65 -9.43
N GLY A 149 6.91 4.46 -8.80
CA GLY A 149 6.47 5.54 -7.91
C GLY A 149 7.55 6.59 -7.71
N LYS A 150 7.16 7.63 -6.97
CA LYS A 150 8.03 8.77 -6.68
C LYS A 150 7.94 9.21 -5.24
N HIS A 151 9.07 9.65 -4.71
CA HIS A 151 9.16 10.45 -3.48
C HIS A 151 9.40 11.89 -3.89
N VAL A 152 8.75 12.81 -3.21
CA VAL A 152 9.04 14.24 -3.27
C VAL A 152 9.31 14.71 -1.85
N TYR A 153 10.49 15.29 -1.65
CA TYR A 153 10.91 15.83 -0.37
C TYR A 153 11.07 17.34 -0.44
N GLN A 154 10.58 18.03 0.59
CA GLN A 154 10.92 19.41 0.89
C GLN A 154 11.81 19.44 2.13
N PHE A 155 12.95 20.13 2.04
CA PHE A 155 13.93 20.27 3.13
C PHE A 155 14.17 21.75 3.45
N PRO A 156 14.59 22.07 4.69
CA PRO A 156 15.31 23.32 4.95
C PRO A 156 16.66 23.36 4.20
N LYS A 157 17.21 24.57 4.03
CA LYS A 157 18.59 24.76 3.53
C LYS A 157 19.62 24.21 4.52
N GLY A 158 20.79 23.84 4.01
CA GLY A 158 21.91 23.27 4.76
C GLY A 158 22.14 21.79 4.47
N GLU A 159 23.09 21.19 5.18
CA GLU A 159 23.46 19.78 5.08
C GLU A 159 22.26 18.86 5.27
N LYS A 160 22.16 17.85 4.39
CA LYS A 160 21.06 16.89 4.33
C LYS A 160 21.39 15.72 3.42
N GLY A 161 20.60 14.67 3.53
CA GLY A 161 20.73 13.53 2.63
C GLY A 161 19.55 12.58 2.70
N ILE A 162 19.68 11.51 1.91
CA ILE A 162 18.79 10.36 1.96
C ILE A 162 19.64 9.16 2.41
N TYR A 163 19.22 8.52 3.50
CA TYR A 163 19.79 7.28 3.98
C TYR A 163 18.99 6.10 3.42
N LEU A 164 19.71 5.08 2.94
CA LEU A 164 19.16 3.82 2.46
C LEU A 164 19.67 2.66 3.33
N ASP A 165 18.78 1.75 3.69
CA ASP A 165 19.13 0.44 4.25
C ASP A 165 18.49 -0.65 3.37
N LEU A 166 19.32 -1.27 2.53
CA LEU A 166 18.94 -2.39 1.65
C LEU A 166 18.86 -3.72 2.40
N GLY A 167 19.45 -3.77 3.60
CA GLY A 167 19.38 -4.88 4.54
C GLY A 167 18.11 -4.89 5.38
N TYR A 168 17.27 -3.86 5.26
CA TYR A 168 16.03 -3.77 6.02
C TYR A 168 14.95 -4.68 5.44
N ALA A 169 14.35 -5.48 6.31
CA ALA A 169 13.10 -6.18 6.07
C ALA A 169 12.36 -6.33 7.41
N PHE A 170 11.03 -6.39 7.38
CA PHE A 170 10.25 -6.58 8.60
C PHE A 170 10.65 -7.86 9.33
N ASN A 171 10.68 -7.80 10.66
CA ASN A 171 10.91 -8.95 11.54
C ASN A 171 12.23 -9.69 11.29
N GLY A 172 13.26 -8.96 10.86
CA GLY A 172 14.57 -9.56 10.56
C GLY A 172 14.49 -10.58 9.40
N ALA A 173 13.55 -10.39 8.47
CA ALA A 173 13.34 -11.30 7.35
C ALA A 173 14.38 -11.17 6.22
N PHE A 174 15.37 -10.29 6.37
CA PHE A 174 16.42 -10.09 5.38
C PHE A 174 17.21 -11.39 5.16
N VAL A 175 17.57 -11.66 3.90
CA VAL A 175 18.37 -12.84 3.51
C VAL A 175 19.65 -12.41 2.82
N ALA A 176 19.53 -11.66 1.72
CA ALA A 176 20.66 -11.18 0.94
C ALA A 176 20.21 -10.04 0.02
N GLU A 177 21.16 -9.23 -0.42
CA GLU A 177 20.97 -8.24 -1.48
C GLU A 177 22.24 -8.12 -2.32
N GLU A 178 22.08 -7.56 -3.51
CA GLU A 178 23.18 -7.09 -4.34
C GLU A 178 22.73 -5.81 -5.04
N HIS A 179 23.63 -4.84 -5.14
CA HIS A 179 23.35 -3.57 -5.79
C HIS A 179 24.54 -3.05 -6.59
N VAL A 180 24.23 -2.16 -7.53
CA VAL A 180 25.18 -1.43 -8.36
C VAL A 180 24.78 0.04 -8.32
N ILE A 181 25.75 0.90 -8.01
CA ILE A 181 25.59 2.35 -8.05
C ILE A 181 26.10 2.84 -9.41
N ASN A 182 25.29 3.65 -10.09
CA ASN A 182 25.67 4.33 -11.31
C ASN A 182 25.20 5.79 -11.27
N GLN A 183 26.16 6.71 -11.16
CA GLN A 183 25.92 8.15 -11.05
C GLN A 183 24.93 8.49 -9.92
N ASN A 184 23.70 8.85 -10.27
CA ASN A 184 22.64 9.22 -9.34
C ASN A 184 21.61 8.09 -9.11
N SER A 185 21.87 6.91 -9.63
CA SER A 185 21.00 5.74 -9.56
C SER A 185 21.63 4.58 -8.80
N ILE A 186 20.77 3.73 -8.25
CA ILE A 186 21.11 2.45 -7.65
C ILE A 186 20.12 1.40 -8.15
N SER A 187 20.66 0.31 -8.68
CA SER A 187 19.91 -0.85 -9.17
C SER A 187 20.30 -2.06 -8.34
N GLY A 188 19.38 -2.99 -8.11
CA GLY A 188 19.74 -4.20 -7.39
C GLY A 188 18.61 -5.20 -7.25
N TRP A 189 18.85 -6.21 -6.42
CA TRP A 189 17.85 -7.14 -5.97
C TRP A 189 17.95 -7.36 -4.46
N ILE A 190 16.81 -7.60 -3.81
CA ILE A 190 16.74 -7.94 -2.38
C ILE A 190 15.95 -9.24 -2.26
N GLU A 191 16.51 -10.20 -1.52
CA GLU A 191 15.86 -11.44 -1.12
C GLU A 191 15.43 -11.35 0.35
N SER A 192 14.20 -11.75 0.63
CA SER A 192 13.65 -11.74 1.99
C SER A 192 12.74 -12.93 2.23
N LYS A 193 12.59 -13.30 3.50
CA LYS A 193 11.63 -14.32 3.90
C LYS A 193 10.21 -13.80 3.70
N THR A 194 9.36 -14.68 3.18
CA THR A 194 7.91 -14.47 3.04
C THR A 194 7.21 -14.40 4.41
N THR A 195 5.93 -14.05 4.43
CA THR A 195 5.10 -14.08 5.65
C THR A 195 5.24 -15.40 6.39
N CYS A 196 5.40 -15.32 7.72
CA CYS A 196 5.64 -16.46 8.61
C CYS A 196 6.95 -17.21 8.38
N GLY A 197 7.85 -16.71 7.52
CA GLY A 197 9.25 -17.16 7.44
C GLY A 197 9.48 -18.49 6.72
N VAL A 198 8.46 -19.09 6.11
CA VAL A 198 8.53 -20.43 5.51
C VAL A 198 9.28 -20.41 4.17
N GLY A 199 8.94 -19.45 3.31
CA GLY A 199 9.53 -19.28 1.99
C GLY A 199 10.39 -18.02 1.87
N LYS A 200 10.90 -17.77 0.67
CA LYS A 200 11.65 -16.57 0.30
C LYS A 200 11.12 -16.00 -1.01
N TYR A 201 11.23 -14.68 -1.16
CA TYR A 201 10.94 -13.97 -2.39
C TYR A 201 12.06 -13.00 -2.72
N ARG A 202 12.18 -12.66 -4.00
CA ARG A 202 13.15 -11.69 -4.50
C ARG A 202 12.44 -10.57 -5.25
N ILE A 203 12.77 -9.34 -4.89
CA ILE A 203 12.38 -8.16 -5.67
C ILE A 203 13.62 -7.58 -6.35
N TYR A 204 13.43 -7.07 -7.56
CA TYR A 204 14.41 -6.28 -8.28
C TYR A 204 13.95 -4.83 -8.23
N TYR A 205 14.90 -3.90 -8.12
CA TYR A 205 14.59 -2.48 -8.03
C TYR A 205 15.56 -1.64 -8.86
N HIS A 206 15.06 -0.48 -9.26
CA HIS A 206 15.85 0.62 -9.78
C HIS A 206 15.38 1.90 -9.09
N LEU A 207 16.32 2.68 -8.55
CA LEU A 207 16.06 3.90 -7.81
C LEU A 207 16.98 5.01 -8.33
N ILE A 208 16.41 6.18 -8.64
CA ILE A 208 17.12 7.36 -9.13
C ILE A 208 16.84 8.53 -8.19
N VAL A 209 17.89 9.09 -7.59
CA VAL A 209 17.77 10.35 -6.83
C VAL A 209 18.06 11.51 -7.78
N THR A 210 17.12 12.43 -7.94
CA THR A 210 17.26 13.54 -8.88
C THR A 210 18.27 14.57 -8.39
N GLY A 211 19.03 15.16 -9.32
CA GLY A 211 20.06 16.16 -9.02
C GLY A 211 21.44 15.56 -8.85
N ASN A 212 22.42 16.40 -8.51
CA ASN A 212 23.78 15.96 -8.25
C ASN A 212 23.85 15.34 -6.86
N VAL A 213 23.97 14.01 -6.80
CA VAL A 213 24.10 13.26 -5.56
C VAL A 213 25.46 12.60 -5.46
N LYS A 214 26.00 12.57 -4.24
CA LYS A 214 27.19 11.80 -3.93
C LYS A 214 26.78 10.60 -3.07
N TRP A 215 26.94 9.41 -3.63
CA TRP A 215 26.73 8.17 -2.90
C TRP A 215 27.93 7.84 -2.02
N THR A 216 27.66 7.27 -0.85
CA THR A 216 28.69 6.73 0.04
C THR A 216 28.11 5.50 0.73
N GLU A 217 28.79 4.37 0.58
CA GLU A 217 28.53 3.17 1.38
C GLU A 217 29.12 3.41 2.77
N ILE A 218 28.28 3.33 3.80
CA ILE A 218 28.70 3.61 5.19
C ILE A 218 28.90 2.33 6.01
N SER A 219 28.26 1.24 5.60
CA SER A 219 28.45 -0.12 6.12
C SER A 219 27.71 -1.10 5.19
N ASP A 220 27.77 -2.39 5.49
CA ASP A 220 27.01 -3.43 4.78
C ASP A 220 25.55 -3.01 4.53
N HIS A 221 25.16 -3.05 3.25
CA HIS A 221 23.81 -2.76 2.75
C HIS A 221 23.29 -1.33 3.00
N LYS A 222 24.11 -0.43 3.56
CA LYS A 222 23.69 0.88 4.03
C LYS A 222 24.42 1.99 3.31
N LEU A 223 23.65 2.91 2.75
CA LEU A 223 24.16 3.96 1.88
C LEU A 223 23.61 5.32 2.28
N ILE A 224 24.37 6.35 1.96
CA ILE A 224 23.92 7.74 2.00
C ILE A 224 24.04 8.34 0.59
N ALA A 225 22.95 8.94 0.12
CA ALA A 225 22.99 9.92 -0.96
C ALA A 225 22.99 11.33 -0.35
N LYS A 226 24.16 11.99 -0.37
CA LYS A 226 24.26 13.40 0.02
C LYS A 226 23.66 14.28 -1.06
N LEU A 227 22.82 15.22 -0.64
CA LEU A 227 22.12 16.16 -1.52
C LEU A 227 22.79 17.53 -1.48
N ASN A 228 22.52 18.36 -2.49
CA ASN A 228 22.98 19.75 -2.50
C ASN A 228 22.35 20.57 -1.36
N GLU A 229 23.19 21.23 -0.57
CA GLU A 229 22.82 22.02 0.60
C GLU A 229 21.91 23.23 0.27
N GLU A 230 22.10 23.82 -0.90
CA GLU A 230 21.29 24.95 -1.37
C GLU A 230 19.92 24.53 -1.90
N SER A 231 19.77 23.28 -2.32
CA SER A 231 18.47 22.77 -2.76
C SER A 231 17.54 22.65 -1.56
N THR A 232 16.26 22.95 -1.76
CA THR A 232 15.19 22.69 -0.77
C THR A 232 14.26 21.58 -1.22
N PHE A 233 14.58 20.95 -2.36
CA PHE A 233 13.77 19.93 -3.02
C PHE A 233 14.62 18.75 -3.43
N ALA A 234 14.09 17.54 -3.28
CA ALA A 234 14.65 16.33 -3.86
C ALA A 234 13.53 15.38 -4.29
N GLU A 235 13.73 14.70 -5.41
CA GLU A 235 12.85 13.63 -5.88
C GLU A 235 13.61 12.30 -5.92
N ILE A 236 12.90 11.22 -5.61
CA ILE A 236 13.38 9.85 -5.82
C ILE A 236 12.39 9.16 -6.76
N ASN A 237 12.88 8.66 -7.89
CA ASN A 237 12.12 7.79 -8.78
C ASN A 237 12.46 6.35 -8.41
N VAL A 238 11.45 5.49 -8.30
CA VAL A 238 11.65 4.08 -7.93
C VAL A 238 10.72 3.19 -8.73
N ALA A 239 11.23 2.04 -9.15
CA ALA A 239 10.44 1.00 -9.77
C ALA A 239 10.87 -0.38 -9.27
N LEU A 240 9.90 -1.31 -9.22
CA LEU A 240 10.10 -2.70 -8.85
C LEU A 240 9.77 -3.64 -10.00
N SER A 241 10.45 -4.78 -10.04
CA SER A 241 10.10 -5.93 -10.89
C SER A 241 10.31 -7.23 -10.10
N SER A 242 9.56 -8.26 -10.45
CA SER A 242 9.78 -9.65 -9.98
C SER A 242 10.63 -10.48 -10.93
N VAL A 243 11.13 -9.89 -12.02
CA VAL A 243 11.80 -10.60 -13.12
C VAL A 243 13.30 -10.33 -13.14
N SER A 244 13.71 -9.06 -13.24
CA SER A 244 15.12 -8.67 -13.37
C SER A 244 15.37 -7.20 -13.04
N MET A 245 16.65 -6.85 -12.83
CA MET A 245 17.09 -5.46 -12.65
C MET A 245 16.79 -4.61 -13.89
N GLN A 246 17.01 -5.17 -15.09
CA GLN A 246 16.74 -4.48 -16.35
C GLN A 246 15.24 -4.15 -16.53
N ALA A 247 14.36 -5.06 -16.11
CA ALA A 247 12.93 -4.78 -16.16
C ALA A 247 12.51 -3.72 -15.14
N ALA A 248 13.11 -3.70 -13.94
CA ALA A 248 12.90 -2.62 -12.97
C ALA A 248 13.37 -1.25 -13.51
N GLU A 249 14.51 -1.19 -14.19
CA GLU A 249 15.01 0.02 -14.84
C GLU A 249 14.05 0.53 -15.93
N LEU A 250 13.59 -0.35 -16.82
CA LEU A 250 12.61 -0.01 -17.87
C LEU A 250 11.25 0.42 -17.30
N ALA A 251 10.90 -0.02 -16.10
CA ALA A 251 9.65 0.30 -15.44
C ALA A 251 9.63 1.71 -14.81
N ILE A 252 10.76 2.43 -14.76
CA ILE A 252 10.80 3.80 -14.24
C ILE A 252 9.79 4.70 -14.96
N ASN A 253 9.04 5.46 -14.16
CA ASN A 253 8.00 6.33 -14.66
C ASN A 253 8.50 7.77 -14.83
N ASN A 254 8.64 8.19 -16.09
CA ASN A 254 9.12 9.53 -16.45
C ASN A 254 8.06 10.63 -16.34
N LYS A 255 6.79 10.31 -15.97
CA LYS A 255 5.76 11.33 -15.69
C LYS A 255 6.15 12.20 -14.50
N THR A 256 5.61 13.40 -14.41
CA THR A 256 5.76 14.25 -13.22
C THR A 256 5.03 13.65 -12.01
N PHE A 257 5.43 14.04 -10.80
CA PHE A 257 4.75 13.61 -9.57
C PHE A 257 3.24 13.91 -9.58
N ALA A 258 2.85 15.08 -10.10
CA ALA A 258 1.45 15.49 -10.21
C ALA A 258 0.66 14.58 -11.17
N GLU A 259 1.25 14.20 -12.30
CA GLU A 259 0.64 13.27 -13.26
C GLU A 259 0.51 11.86 -12.69
N ILE A 260 1.53 11.35 -11.97
CA ILE A 260 1.46 10.05 -11.28
C ILE A 260 0.32 10.06 -10.26
N LYS A 261 0.26 11.09 -9.41
CA LYS A 261 -0.79 11.26 -8.39
C LYS A 261 -2.18 11.32 -9.02
N SER A 262 -2.35 12.13 -10.06
CA SER A 262 -3.62 12.30 -10.75
C SER A 262 -4.09 11.01 -11.42
N GLN A 263 -3.20 10.35 -12.17
CA GLN A 263 -3.51 9.10 -12.85
C GLN A 263 -3.82 7.97 -11.85
N SER A 264 -3.01 7.83 -10.80
CA SER A 264 -3.24 6.82 -9.76
C SER A 264 -4.61 7.00 -9.09
N SER A 265 -4.99 8.24 -8.76
CA SER A 265 -6.32 8.55 -8.22
C SER A 265 -7.44 8.23 -9.21
N ALA A 266 -7.26 8.55 -10.50
CA ALA A 266 -8.24 8.23 -11.55
C ALA A 266 -8.42 6.71 -11.72
N ASP A 267 -7.32 5.94 -11.71
CA ASP A 267 -7.35 4.49 -11.84
C ASP A 267 -7.98 3.83 -10.61
N TRP A 268 -7.67 4.29 -9.41
CA TRP A 268 -8.37 3.88 -8.19
C TRP A 268 -9.86 4.16 -8.28
N ASN A 269 -10.24 5.36 -8.73
CA ASN A 269 -11.64 5.71 -8.89
C ASN A 269 -12.36 4.78 -9.90
N ALA A 270 -11.72 4.48 -11.03
CA ALA A 270 -12.27 3.58 -12.04
C ALA A 270 -12.50 2.16 -11.51
N ASN A 271 -11.59 1.65 -10.68
CA ASN A 271 -11.73 0.34 -10.04
C ASN A 271 -12.79 0.34 -8.94
N LEU A 272 -12.87 1.39 -8.11
CA LEU A 272 -13.88 1.51 -7.06
C LEU A 272 -15.28 1.75 -7.63
N SER A 273 -15.39 2.41 -8.78
CA SER A 273 -16.66 2.68 -9.47
C SER A 273 -17.29 1.43 -10.11
N LYS A 274 -16.68 0.25 -9.98
CA LYS A 274 -17.30 -1.02 -10.38
C LYS A 274 -18.54 -1.36 -9.54
N ILE A 275 -18.67 -0.74 -8.37
CA ILE A 275 -19.87 -0.82 -7.54
C ILE A 275 -20.34 0.60 -7.24
N GLU A 276 -21.57 0.93 -7.64
CA GLU A 276 -22.24 2.18 -7.29
C GLU A 276 -23.12 1.97 -6.06
N LEU A 277 -22.98 2.86 -5.07
CA LEU A 277 -23.81 2.83 -3.86
C LEU A 277 -24.83 3.97 -3.85
N LYS A 278 -25.99 3.66 -3.26
CA LYS A 278 -27.02 4.65 -2.90
C LYS A 278 -27.26 4.56 -1.40
N GLY A 279 -27.48 5.69 -0.74
CA GLY A 279 -27.79 5.74 0.69
C GLY A 279 -26.87 6.64 1.49
N ASP A 280 -26.52 6.21 2.70
CA ASP A 280 -25.79 6.99 3.70
C ASP A 280 -24.29 7.10 3.38
N LEU A 281 -23.74 8.29 3.57
CA LEU A 281 -22.34 8.61 3.31
C LEU A 281 -21.38 7.84 4.22
N LYS A 282 -21.74 7.55 5.47
CA LYS A 282 -20.90 6.79 6.41
C LYS A 282 -20.72 5.36 5.93
N ASP A 283 -21.81 4.72 5.54
CA ASP A 283 -21.79 3.35 5.03
C ASP A 283 -21.01 3.27 3.70
N ALA A 284 -21.19 4.27 2.83
CA ALA A 284 -20.42 4.36 1.59
C ALA A 284 -18.91 4.54 1.85
N LYS A 285 -18.52 5.39 2.80
CA LYS A 285 -17.11 5.54 3.20
C LYS A 285 -16.53 4.24 3.72
N LEU A 286 -17.24 3.54 4.60
CA LEU A 286 -16.80 2.24 5.11
C LEU A 286 -16.67 1.22 3.97
N PHE A 287 -17.67 1.13 3.11
CA PHE A 287 -17.68 0.21 1.98
C PHE A 287 -16.52 0.45 1.02
N TYR A 288 -16.34 1.68 0.53
CA TYR A 288 -15.24 1.99 -0.40
C TYR A 288 -13.86 1.85 0.26
N SER A 289 -13.77 2.07 1.57
CA SER A 289 -12.54 1.79 2.32
C SER A 289 -12.20 0.30 2.36
N LEU A 290 -13.20 -0.57 2.55
CA LEU A 290 -12.99 -2.02 2.54
C LEU A 290 -12.77 -2.56 1.13
N LEU A 291 -13.51 -2.06 0.12
CA LEU A 291 -13.31 -2.41 -1.29
C LEU A 291 -11.92 -2.01 -1.78
N TYR A 292 -11.39 -0.86 -1.34
CA TYR A 292 -9.99 -0.48 -1.59
C TYR A 292 -8.99 -1.55 -1.11
N ARG A 293 -9.23 -2.14 0.07
CA ARG A 293 -8.34 -3.19 0.63
C ARG A 293 -8.36 -4.48 -0.18
N THR A 294 -9.48 -4.83 -0.83
CA THR A 294 -9.56 -6.06 -1.62
C THR A 294 -8.72 -6.03 -2.90
N MET A 295 -8.18 -4.88 -3.26
CA MET A 295 -7.32 -4.67 -4.44
C MET A 295 -5.85 -4.42 -4.09
N GLN A 296 -5.47 -4.58 -2.82
CA GLN A 296 -4.06 -4.50 -2.38
C GLN A 296 -3.30 -5.80 -2.65
N SER A 297 -4.01 -6.90 -2.87
CA SER A 297 -3.49 -8.21 -3.27
C SER A 297 -4.54 -8.90 -4.17
N PRO A 298 -4.17 -9.88 -4.99
CA PRO A 298 -2.80 -10.34 -5.30
C PRO A 298 -1.99 -9.28 -6.07
N TYR A 299 -0.70 -9.51 -6.26
CA TYR A 299 0.22 -8.61 -6.97
C TYR A 299 0.47 -9.03 -8.41
N VAL A 300 0.52 -8.08 -9.33
CA VAL A 300 1.03 -8.28 -10.69
C VAL A 300 2.54 -8.55 -10.65
N ILE A 301 2.94 -9.70 -11.20
CA ILE A 301 4.33 -10.17 -11.28
C ILE A 301 4.87 -10.30 -12.72
N SER A 302 4.01 -10.06 -13.71
CA SER A 302 4.43 -9.96 -15.10
C SER A 302 4.84 -8.52 -15.41
N ASP A 303 6.00 -8.35 -16.06
CA ASP A 303 6.42 -7.06 -16.59
C ASP A 303 5.68 -6.71 -17.90
N GLN A 304 5.91 -5.49 -18.40
CA GLN A 304 5.17 -4.92 -19.55
C GLN A 304 5.25 -5.77 -20.82
N ASP A 305 6.34 -6.52 -21.01
CA ASP A 305 6.54 -7.38 -22.16
C ASP A 305 5.94 -8.79 -21.98
N GLY A 306 5.30 -9.07 -20.83
CA GLY A 306 4.67 -10.33 -20.48
C GLY A 306 5.61 -11.35 -19.80
N GLN A 307 6.88 -11.02 -19.58
CA GLN A 307 7.79 -11.91 -18.83
C GLN A 307 7.42 -11.95 -17.35
N TYR A 308 7.54 -13.12 -16.74
CA TYR A 308 7.32 -13.33 -15.30
C TYR A 308 8.18 -14.49 -14.78
N ARG A 309 8.35 -14.59 -13.46
CA ARG A 309 8.92 -15.78 -12.81
C ARG A 309 7.83 -16.60 -12.15
N ASN A 310 7.82 -17.91 -12.37
CA ASN A 310 6.93 -18.81 -11.62
C ASN A 310 7.48 -19.09 -10.20
N THR A 311 6.76 -19.88 -9.40
CA THR A 311 7.15 -20.21 -8.01
C THR A 311 8.40 -21.09 -7.88
N LYS A 312 8.92 -21.63 -9.01
CA LYS A 312 10.21 -22.31 -9.12
C LYS A 312 11.36 -21.34 -9.47
N GLY A 313 11.06 -20.05 -9.66
CA GLY A 313 12.00 -19.02 -10.12
C GLY A 313 12.32 -19.07 -11.61
N GLU A 314 11.62 -19.92 -12.38
CA GLU A 314 11.84 -20.06 -13.82
C GLU A 314 11.24 -18.87 -14.57
N LEU A 315 11.99 -18.33 -15.53
CA LEU A 315 11.51 -17.29 -16.42
C LEU A 315 10.51 -17.88 -17.42
N LYS A 316 9.33 -17.25 -17.51
CA LYS A 316 8.23 -17.60 -18.40
C LYS A 316 7.72 -16.34 -19.08
N LYS A 317 6.84 -16.51 -20.08
CA LYS A 317 6.20 -15.41 -20.80
C LYS A 317 4.76 -15.77 -21.11
N ASP A 318 3.85 -14.82 -20.89
CA ASP A 318 2.42 -14.97 -21.18
C ASP A 318 1.87 -13.63 -21.70
N LYS A 319 0.81 -13.69 -22.52
CA LYS A 319 0.06 -12.50 -22.93
C LYS A 319 -0.88 -12.03 -21.81
N GLN A 320 -1.34 -12.95 -20.97
CA GLN A 320 -2.17 -12.61 -19.81
C GLN A 320 -1.32 -12.08 -18.66
N ILE A 321 -1.85 -11.11 -17.92
CA ILE A 321 -1.22 -10.58 -16.71
C ILE A 321 -1.12 -11.69 -15.67
N ARG A 322 0.06 -11.84 -15.07
CA ARG A 322 0.36 -12.88 -14.08
C ARG A 322 0.38 -12.31 -12.67
N TYR A 323 -0.11 -13.10 -11.71
CA TYR A 323 -0.29 -12.70 -10.33
C TYR A 323 0.41 -13.63 -9.33
N ASN A 324 0.82 -13.09 -8.18
CA ASN A 324 1.25 -13.82 -6.97
C ASN A 324 0.83 -13.00 -5.72
N GLY A 325 1.30 -13.29 -4.51
CA GLY A 325 0.81 -12.61 -3.29
C GLY A 325 -0.40 -13.27 -2.68
N TRP A 326 -0.31 -14.58 -2.50
CA TRP A 326 -1.41 -15.45 -2.11
C TRP A 326 -1.54 -15.55 -0.58
N ALA A 327 -2.74 -15.29 -0.08
CA ALA A 327 -3.20 -15.74 1.24
C ALA A 327 -4.46 -16.58 1.05
N ILE A 328 -4.35 -17.64 0.22
CA ILE A 328 -5.53 -18.33 -0.34
C ILE A 328 -6.40 -18.88 0.78
N TRP A 329 -5.82 -19.40 1.87
CA TRP A 329 -6.57 -19.83 3.06
C TRP A 329 -7.67 -18.83 3.43
N ASP A 330 -7.41 -17.52 3.39
CA ASP A 330 -8.41 -16.46 3.60
C ASP A 330 -9.13 -16.06 2.30
N ASN A 331 -8.36 -15.79 1.24
CA ASN A 331 -8.87 -15.06 0.08
C ASN A 331 -9.92 -15.86 -0.72
N TYR A 332 -9.90 -17.20 -0.69
CA TYR A 332 -10.87 -18.04 -1.41
C TYR A 332 -12.30 -17.85 -0.90
N ARG A 333 -12.48 -17.42 0.35
CA ARG A 333 -13.79 -17.33 1.01
C ARG A 333 -14.64 -16.19 0.48
N THR A 334 -14.03 -15.02 0.25
CA THR A 334 -14.77 -13.79 -0.07
C THR A 334 -14.06 -12.90 -1.09
N GLN A 335 -12.73 -12.69 -0.98
CA GLN A 335 -12.00 -11.77 -1.87
C GLN A 335 -11.95 -12.28 -3.31
N LEU A 336 -11.50 -13.51 -3.55
CA LEU A 336 -11.41 -14.07 -4.91
C LEU A 336 -12.81 -14.21 -5.56
N PRO A 337 -13.85 -14.71 -4.86
CA PRO A 337 -15.22 -14.66 -5.38
C PRO A 337 -15.67 -13.24 -5.75
N LEU A 338 -15.42 -12.23 -4.91
CA LEU A 338 -15.75 -10.84 -5.22
C LEU A 338 -15.04 -10.37 -6.50
N LEU A 339 -13.72 -10.56 -6.59
CA LEU A 339 -12.91 -10.13 -7.75
C LEU A 339 -13.37 -10.81 -9.06
N SER A 340 -13.86 -12.05 -8.99
CA SER A 340 -14.43 -12.75 -10.15
C SER A 340 -15.66 -12.05 -10.74
N ILE A 341 -16.44 -11.36 -9.89
CA ILE A 341 -17.67 -10.66 -10.30
C ILE A 341 -17.33 -9.27 -10.82
N ILE A 342 -16.51 -8.51 -10.09
CA ILE A 342 -16.30 -7.08 -10.38
C ILE A 342 -15.14 -6.81 -11.35
N MET A 343 -14.26 -7.78 -11.57
CA MET A 343 -13.05 -7.64 -12.40
C MET A 343 -12.74 -8.91 -13.22
N PRO A 344 -13.69 -9.44 -14.02
CA PRO A 344 -13.52 -10.71 -14.72
C PRO A 344 -12.27 -10.78 -15.60
N ASP A 345 -11.90 -9.68 -16.29
CA ASP A 345 -10.71 -9.63 -17.15
C ASP A 345 -9.41 -9.82 -16.36
N ARG A 346 -9.31 -9.20 -15.17
CA ARG A 346 -8.15 -9.40 -14.27
C ARG A 346 -8.20 -10.78 -13.63
N TYR A 347 -9.39 -11.23 -13.26
CA TYR A 347 -9.60 -12.52 -12.62
C TYR A 347 -9.18 -13.68 -13.52
N ALA A 348 -9.33 -13.58 -14.85
CA ALA A 348 -8.79 -14.55 -15.80
C ALA A 348 -7.27 -14.76 -15.61
N GLY A 349 -6.51 -13.68 -15.45
CA GLY A 349 -5.08 -13.73 -15.14
C GLY A 349 -4.80 -14.32 -13.75
N MET A 350 -5.62 -14.01 -12.75
CA MET A 350 -5.51 -14.58 -11.40
C MET A 350 -5.75 -16.10 -11.39
N VAL A 351 -6.82 -16.59 -12.02
CA VAL A 351 -7.12 -18.02 -12.14
C VAL A 351 -6.03 -18.75 -12.91
N THR A 352 -5.54 -18.17 -14.02
CA THR A 352 -4.45 -18.78 -14.77
C THR A 352 -3.16 -18.81 -13.94
N SER A 353 -2.95 -17.84 -13.04
CA SER A 353 -1.82 -17.83 -12.10
C SER A 353 -1.96 -18.86 -10.99
N ILE A 354 -3.17 -19.09 -10.50
CA ILE A 354 -3.49 -20.17 -9.55
C ILE A 354 -3.27 -21.54 -10.21
N ALA A 355 -3.72 -21.74 -11.45
CA ALA A 355 -3.48 -22.98 -12.20
C ALA A 355 -1.98 -23.27 -12.39
N ASP A 356 -1.15 -22.25 -12.57
CA ASP A 356 0.30 -22.40 -12.65
C ASP A 356 0.94 -22.89 -11.34
N LEU A 357 0.28 -22.70 -10.19
CA LEU A 357 0.76 -23.27 -8.93
C LEU A 357 0.81 -24.81 -9.02
N TYR A 358 -0.21 -25.43 -9.63
CA TYR A 358 -0.21 -26.87 -9.88
C TYR A 358 0.94 -27.30 -10.81
N ASN A 359 1.10 -26.61 -11.95
CA ASN A 359 2.17 -26.91 -12.91
C ASN A 359 3.58 -26.75 -12.32
N SER A 360 3.73 -25.79 -11.40
CA SER A 360 4.99 -25.55 -10.69
C SER A 360 5.19 -26.47 -9.48
N GLY A 361 4.27 -27.40 -9.18
CA GLY A 361 4.37 -28.34 -8.07
C GLY A 361 4.31 -27.67 -6.70
N LYS A 362 3.61 -26.52 -6.63
CA LYS A 362 3.43 -25.72 -5.43
C LYS A 362 2.75 -26.54 -4.33
N LYS A 363 3.22 -26.35 -3.09
CA LYS A 363 2.65 -26.95 -1.87
C LYS A 363 1.76 -25.93 -1.15
N ASP A 364 1.33 -26.25 0.07
CA ASP A 364 0.37 -25.46 0.85
C ASP A 364 0.91 -24.10 1.32
N TYR A 365 2.24 -23.91 1.30
CA TYR A 365 2.93 -22.71 1.75
C TYR A 365 3.90 -22.11 0.73
N ALA A 366 4.31 -20.86 0.97
CA ALA A 366 5.42 -20.17 0.33
C ALA A 366 6.66 -21.05 0.12
N GLY A 367 7.21 -21.04 -1.11
CA GLY A 367 8.43 -21.75 -1.49
C GLY A 367 9.67 -20.86 -1.40
N GLN A 368 10.82 -21.38 -1.82
CA GLN A 368 12.11 -20.68 -1.69
C GLN A 368 12.42 -19.70 -2.84
N LYS A 369 11.55 -19.60 -3.84
CA LYS A 369 11.79 -18.82 -5.08
C LYS A 369 10.54 -18.06 -5.52
N GLU A 370 9.78 -17.55 -4.55
CA GLU A 370 8.55 -16.82 -4.86
C GLU A 370 8.86 -15.52 -5.61
N PRO A 371 8.05 -15.15 -6.62
CA PRO A 371 8.23 -13.90 -7.36
C PRO A 371 7.81 -12.67 -6.55
N SER A 372 7.00 -12.84 -5.52
CA SER A 372 6.59 -11.78 -4.60
C SER A 372 6.39 -12.33 -3.19
N ASN A 373 6.23 -11.44 -2.23
CA ASN A 373 5.82 -11.82 -0.88
C ASN A 373 4.46 -12.55 -0.93
N THR A 374 4.29 -13.62 -0.17
CA THR A 374 3.14 -14.54 -0.21
C THR A 374 3.07 -15.33 1.11
N VAL A 375 2.02 -16.12 1.37
CA VAL A 375 1.93 -16.92 2.60
C VAL A 375 1.50 -18.36 2.32
N ARG A 376 0.19 -18.57 2.13
CA ARG A 376 -0.46 -19.87 2.02
C ARG A 376 -1.14 -19.99 0.67
N SER A 377 -0.99 -21.15 0.07
CA SER A 377 -1.57 -21.54 -1.21
C SER A 377 -2.46 -22.79 -1.12
N GLU A 378 -2.71 -23.29 0.08
CA GLU A 378 -3.78 -24.25 0.33
C GLU A 378 -5.15 -23.72 -0.14
N HIS A 379 -6.01 -24.61 -0.65
CA HIS A 379 -7.30 -24.28 -1.30
C HIS A 379 -7.21 -23.56 -2.66
N ALA A 380 -6.02 -23.57 -3.29
CA ALA A 380 -5.81 -23.11 -4.66
C ALA A 380 -6.58 -23.94 -5.70
#